data_AF-A0A7K4JZJ6-F1
#
_entry.id   AF-A0A7K4JZJ6-F1
#
_cell.length_a   1.000
_cell.length_b   1.000
_cell.length_c   1.000
_cell.angle_alpha   90.00
_cell.angle_beta   90.00
_cell.angle_gamma   90.00
#
_symmetry.space_group_name_H-M   'P 1'
#
loop_
_entity.id
_entity.type
_entity.pdbx_description
1 polymer ?
#
loop_
_entity_poly.entity_id
_entity_poly.type
_entity_poly.pdbx_seq_one_letter_code
_entity_poly.pdbx_strand_id
1 'polypeptide(L)'
;IASDGQVFAKFGRIIATYCLDKRSSTELLGAAEQTRTISSQLGIVARVKAVTAESKSSSELLVRNAQNLAQAVSRVLTAAEAACVQGLRQPPPDSEEAEVAAFCIEWRKRLSRHRAKESLNSDRDELGLRKTRARPEPTLIAMVQER
;
A
#
# COMPACT_ATOMS: atom_id res chain seq x y z
N ILE A 1 0.67 -11.76 -10.00
CA ILE A 1 1.71 -10.74 -9.77
C ILE A 1 1.49 -9.47 -10.62
N ALA A 2 1.67 -9.51 -11.95
CA ALA A 2 1.50 -8.29 -12.78
C ALA A 2 0.07 -7.73 -12.77
N SER A 3 -0.95 -8.62 -12.79
CA SER A 3 -2.36 -8.23 -12.64
C SER A 3 -2.62 -7.60 -11.28
N ASP A 4 -2.09 -8.19 -10.21
CA ASP A 4 -2.24 -7.67 -8.84
C ASP A 4 -1.62 -6.28 -8.70
N GLY A 5 -0.48 -6.03 -9.35
CA GLY A 5 0.12 -4.69 -9.41
C GLY A 5 -0.80 -3.63 -10.02
N GLN A 6 -1.63 -3.99 -11.01
CA GLN A 6 -2.63 -3.09 -11.58
C GLN A 6 -3.77 -2.80 -10.59
N VAL A 7 -4.17 -3.79 -9.78
CA VAL A 7 -5.16 -3.60 -8.72
C VAL A 7 -4.65 -2.59 -7.69
N PHE A 8 -3.40 -2.72 -7.23
CA PHE A 8 -2.79 -1.76 -6.30
C PHE A 8 -2.63 -0.36 -6.91
N ALA A 9 -2.29 -0.26 -8.20
CA ALA A 9 -2.25 1.03 -8.89
C ALA A 9 -3.64 1.68 -8.95
N LYS A 10 -4.70 0.91 -9.24
CA LYS A 10 -6.09 1.37 -9.24
C LYS A 10 -6.52 1.83 -7.85
N PHE A 11 -6.23 1.03 -6.82
CA PHE A 11 -6.47 1.36 -5.41
C PHE A 11 -5.82 2.71 -5.03
N GLY A 12 -4.53 2.88 -5.33
CA GLY A 12 -3.82 4.13 -5.05
C GLY A 12 -4.43 5.33 -5.78
N ARG A 13 -4.83 5.19 -7.04
CA ARG A 13 -5.51 6.25 -7.79
C ARG A 13 -6.84 6.66 -7.16
N ILE A 14 -7.66 5.69 -6.77
CA ILE A 14 -8.95 5.96 -6.10
C ILE A 14 -8.71 6.79 -4.83
N ILE A 15 -7.79 6.35 -3.97
CA ILE A 15 -7.50 7.09 -2.72
C ILE A 15 -6.96 8.49 -3.03
N ALA A 16 -6.09 8.65 -4.03
CA ALA A 16 -5.57 9.95 -4.42
C ALA A 16 -6.68 10.92 -4.85
N THR A 17 -7.73 10.44 -5.54
CA THR A 17 -8.89 11.24 -5.94
C THR A 17 -9.70 11.76 -4.76
N TYR A 18 -9.87 10.94 -3.71
CA TYR A 18 -10.66 11.31 -2.53
C TYR A 18 -9.83 11.84 -1.37
N CYS A 19 -8.51 11.95 -1.50
CA CYS A 19 -7.63 12.49 -0.48
C CYS A 19 -7.90 13.97 -0.23
N LEU A 20 -7.92 14.37 1.04
CA LEU A 20 -8.09 15.78 1.44
C LEU A 20 -6.80 16.59 1.27
N ASP A 21 -5.64 15.97 1.47
CA ASP A 21 -4.34 16.61 1.33
C ASP A 21 -3.80 16.49 -0.11
N LYS A 22 -3.53 17.64 -0.73
CA LYS A 22 -3.03 17.70 -2.11
C LYS A 22 -1.64 17.09 -2.24
N ARG A 23 -0.77 17.24 -1.24
CA ARG A 23 0.59 16.70 -1.30
C ARG A 23 0.55 15.17 -1.27
N SER A 24 -0.16 14.60 -0.30
CA SER A 24 -0.39 13.15 -0.19
C SER A 24 -1.06 12.58 -1.44
N SER A 25 -2.05 13.29 -2.00
CA SER A 25 -2.69 12.93 -3.28
C SER A 25 -1.68 12.83 -4.43
N THR A 26 -0.82 13.84 -4.61
CA THR A 26 0.19 13.85 -5.69
C THR A 26 1.25 12.76 -5.52
N GLU A 27 1.70 12.52 -4.29
CA GLU A 27 2.69 11.48 -3.98
C GLU A 27 2.12 10.09 -4.26
N LEU A 28 0.90 9.83 -3.80
CA LEU A 28 0.20 8.57 -4.01
C LEU A 28 -0.10 8.31 -5.49
N LEU A 29 -0.50 9.35 -6.24
CA LEU A 29 -0.71 9.24 -7.68
C LEU A 29 0.59 8.89 -8.41
N GLY A 30 1.71 9.52 -8.05
CA GLY A 30 3.02 9.20 -8.60
C GLY A 30 3.44 7.75 -8.32
N ALA A 31 3.24 7.28 -7.10
CA ALA A 31 3.52 5.89 -6.72
C ALA A 31 2.63 4.89 -7.48
N ALA A 32 1.35 5.21 -7.68
CA ALA A 32 0.41 4.38 -8.44
C ALA A 32 0.80 4.27 -9.92
N GLU A 33 1.17 5.38 -10.57
CA GLU A 33 1.63 5.38 -11.97
C GLU A 33 2.96 4.64 -12.16
N GLN A 34 3.88 4.76 -11.19
CA GLN A 34 5.11 3.96 -11.17
C GLN A 34 4.78 2.46 -11.10
N THR A 35 3.87 2.06 -10.21
CA THR A 35 3.44 0.67 -10.03
C THR A 35 2.79 0.11 -11.31
N ARG A 36 1.94 0.91 -11.98
CA ARG A 36 1.34 0.55 -13.28
C ARG A 36 2.41 0.31 -14.34
N THR A 37 3.41 1.18 -14.42
CA THR A 37 4.51 1.08 -15.38
C THR A 37 5.33 -0.20 -15.16
N ILE A 38 5.72 -0.47 -13.92
CA ILE A 38 6.49 -1.67 -13.57
C ILE A 38 5.65 -2.94 -13.83
N SER A 39 4.36 -2.92 -13.52
CA SER A 39 3.45 -4.05 -13.82
C SER A 39 3.41 -4.38 -15.32
N SER A 40 3.36 -3.36 -16.18
CA SER A 40 3.42 -3.52 -17.64
C SER A 40 4.77 -4.09 -18.08
N GLN A 41 5.88 -3.60 -17.51
CA GLN A 41 7.22 -4.15 -17.78
C GLN A 41 7.31 -5.62 -17.38
N LEU A 42 6.76 -6.01 -16.22
CA LEU A 42 6.74 -7.39 -15.76
C LEU A 42 6.03 -8.30 -16.76
N GLY A 43 4.88 -7.87 -17.26
CA GLY A 43 4.12 -8.61 -18.27
C GLY A 43 4.90 -8.81 -19.57
N ILE A 44 5.67 -7.81 -20.01
CA ILE A 44 6.54 -7.90 -21.18
C ILE A 44 7.68 -8.88 -20.92
N VAL A 45 8.40 -8.72 -19.81
CA VAL A 45 9.55 -9.58 -19.44
C VAL A 45 9.11 -11.03 -19.25
N ALA A 46 7.95 -11.28 -18.66
CA ALA A 46 7.39 -12.61 -18.51
C ALA A 46 7.10 -13.28 -19.87
N ARG A 47 6.53 -12.53 -20.83
CA ARG A 47 6.33 -13.04 -22.20
C ARG A 47 7.65 -13.33 -22.90
N VAL A 48 8.64 -12.44 -22.79
CA VAL A 48 9.99 -12.66 -23.34
C VAL A 48 10.63 -13.90 -22.71
N LYS A 49 10.49 -14.09 -21.40
CA LYS A 49 11.01 -15.27 -20.71
C LYS A 49 10.37 -16.56 -21.22
N ALA A 50 9.06 -16.55 -21.49
CA ALA A 50 8.35 -17.71 -22.00
C ALA A 50 8.90 -18.20 -23.36
N VAL A 51 9.33 -17.28 -24.23
CA VAL A 51 9.99 -17.62 -25.52
C VAL A 51 11.51 -17.82 -25.41
N THR A 52 12.13 -17.44 -24.29
CA THR A 52 13.58 -17.58 -24.03
C THR A 52 13.84 -18.43 -22.78
N ALA A 53 13.18 -19.59 -22.70
CA ALA A 53 13.10 -20.41 -21.48
C ALA A 53 14.47 -20.79 -20.87
N GLU A 54 15.50 -20.98 -21.69
CA GLU A 54 16.85 -21.37 -21.23
C GLU A 54 17.76 -20.18 -20.88
N SER A 55 17.36 -18.94 -21.23
CA SER A 55 18.21 -17.77 -20.97
C SER A 55 18.25 -17.40 -19.49
N LYS A 56 19.42 -17.50 -18.87
CA LYS A 56 19.67 -17.06 -17.49
C LYS A 56 19.42 -15.55 -17.31
N SER A 57 19.85 -14.74 -18.28
CA SER A 57 19.66 -13.28 -18.26
C SER A 57 18.18 -12.89 -18.23
N SER A 58 17.33 -13.59 -19.00
CA SER A 58 15.88 -13.34 -18.97
C SER A 58 15.23 -13.70 -17.63
N SER A 59 15.75 -14.72 -16.92
CA SER A 59 15.29 -15.08 -15.57
C SER A 59 15.67 -14.00 -14.54
N GLU A 60 16.90 -13.48 -14.60
CA GLU A 60 17.36 -12.41 -13.71
C GLU A 60 16.55 -11.12 -13.88
N LEU A 61 16.26 -10.75 -15.13
CA LEU A 61 15.39 -9.60 -15.43
C LEU A 61 13.97 -9.78 -14.89
N LEU A 62 13.42 -11.00 -14.97
CA LEU A 62 12.08 -11.31 -14.44
C LEU A 62 12.05 -11.14 -12.92
N VAL A 63 13.02 -11.71 -12.21
CA VAL A 63 13.12 -11.60 -10.74
C VAL A 63 13.28 -10.15 -10.31
N ARG A 64 14.18 -9.40 -10.95
CA ARG A 64 14.38 -7.97 -10.66
C ARG A 64 13.11 -7.16 -10.88
N ASN A 65 12.36 -7.43 -11.95
CA ASN A 65 11.13 -6.72 -12.22
C ASN A 65 10.03 -7.06 -11.19
N ALA A 66 9.94 -8.32 -10.76
CA ALA A 66 9.02 -8.74 -9.70
C ALA A 66 9.36 -8.07 -8.35
N GLN A 67 10.65 -7.99 -7.98
CA GLN A 67 11.10 -7.27 -6.77
C GLN A 67 10.78 -5.78 -6.84
N ASN A 68 11.04 -5.14 -7.98
CA ASN A 68 10.68 -3.74 -8.19
C ASN A 68 9.18 -3.51 -8.04
N LEU A 69 8.35 -4.44 -8.53
CA LEU A 69 6.91 -4.34 -8.39
C LEU A 69 6.48 -4.45 -6.92
N ALA A 70 7.02 -5.41 -6.17
CA ALA A 70 6.74 -5.54 -4.74
C ALA A 70 7.11 -4.27 -3.97
N GLN A 71 8.27 -3.68 -4.26
CA GLN A 71 8.69 -2.42 -3.65
C GLN A 71 7.77 -1.26 -4.04
N ALA A 72 7.34 -1.17 -5.30
CA ALA A 72 6.43 -0.13 -5.77
C ALA A 72 5.05 -0.23 -5.10
N VAL A 73 4.51 -1.45 -4.98
CA VAL A 73 3.25 -1.72 -4.25
C VAL A 73 3.38 -1.31 -2.78
N SER A 74 4.49 -1.65 -2.12
CA SER A 74 4.73 -1.21 -0.73
C SER A 74 4.70 0.31 -0.60
N ARG A 75 5.29 1.05 -1.56
CA ARG A 75 5.24 2.53 -1.57
C ARG A 75 3.83 3.06 -1.74
N VAL A 76 3.02 2.45 -2.60
CA VAL A 76 1.60 2.82 -2.77
C VAL A 76 0.85 2.64 -1.45
N LEU A 77 1.05 1.51 -0.75
CA LEU A 77 0.37 1.24 0.51
C LEU A 77 0.80 2.22 1.61
N THR A 78 2.10 2.52 1.74
CA THR A 78 2.58 3.51 2.71
C THR A 78 2.09 4.92 2.40
N ALA A 79 2.08 5.34 1.12
CA ALA A 79 1.52 6.63 0.73
C ALA A 79 0.00 6.70 0.96
N ALA A 80 -0.70 5.58 0.75
CA ALA A 80 -2.13 5.47 1.05
C ALA A 80 -2.41 5.58 2.56
N GLU A 81 -1.59 4.95 3.42
CA GLU A 81 -1.69 5.12 4.87
C GLU A 81 -1.58 6.60 5.27
N ALA A 82 -0.56 7.30 4.76
CA ALA A 82 -0.35 8.72 5.02
C ALA A 82 -1.56 9.57 4.58
N ALA A 83 -2.09 9.31 3.38
CA ALA A 83 -3.30 9.96 2.89
C ALA A 83 -4.53 9.68 3.75
N CYS A 84 -4.68 8.45 4.24
CA CYS A 84 -5.83 8.02 5.04
C CYS A 84 -5.82 8.61 6.46
N VAL A 85 -4.65 8.87 7.04
CA VAL A 85 -4.54 9.54 8.36
C VAL A 85 -5.18 10.92 8.32
N GLN A 86 -4.98 11.68 7.23
CA GLN A 86 -5.58 13.01 7.05
C GLN A 86 -7.09 12.95 6.77
N GLY A 87 -7.57 11.80 6.31
CA GLY A 87 -8.96 11.54 5.98
C GLY A 87 -9.26 11.65 4.49
N LEU A 88 -10.35 10.97 4.11
CA LEU A 88 -10.84 10.89 2.73
C LEU A 88 -12.23 11.52 2.63
N ARG A 89 -12.51 12.15 1.50
CA ARG A 89 -13.87 12.53 1.09
C ARG A 89 -14.70 11.27 0.88
N GLN A 90 -16.00 11.36 1.15
CA GLN A 90 -16.92 10.25 0.91
C GLN A 90 -17.19 10.13 -0.60
N PRO A 91 -16.93 8.96 -1.21
CA PRO A 91 -17.34 8.67 -2.58
C PRO A 91 -18.86 8.52 -2.70
N PRO A 92 -19.41 8.50 -3.93
CA PRO A 92 -20.79 8.11 -4.16
C PRO A 92 -21.12 6.73 -3.57
N PRO A 93 -22.32 6.51 -3.00
CA PRO A 93 -22.72 5.20 -2.49
C PRO A 93 -22.77 4.16 -3.63
N ASP A 94 -22.58 2.88 -3.28
CA ASP A 94 -22.62 1.72 -4.17
C ASP A 94 -21.59 1.70 -5.31
N SER A 95 -20.46 2.39 -5.13
CA SER A 95 -19.34 2.38 -6.06
C SER A 95 -18.13 1.61 -5.52
N GLU A 96 -17.26 1.12 -6.40
CA GLU A 96 -16.00 0.48 -5.99
C GLU A 96 -15.13 1.43 -5.15
N GLU A 97 -15.19 2.74 -5.44
CA GLU A 97 -14.51 3.76 -4.66
C GLU A 97 -15.03 3.82 -3.22
N ALA A 98 -16.33 3.61 -2.99
CA ALA A 98 -16.92 3.55 -1.66
C ALA A 98 -16.39 2.37 -0.85
N GLU A 99 -16.21 1.20 -1.48
CA GLU A 99 -15.61 0.03 -0.83
C GLU A 99 -14.15 0.28 -0.43
N VAL A 100 -13.37 0.89 -1.33
CA VAL A 100 -11.97 1.28 -1.06
C VAL A 100 -11.89 2.30 0.07
N ALA A 101 -12.77 3.30 0.07
CA ALA A 101 -12.84 4.30 1.15
C ALA A 101 -13.25 3.65 2.47
N ALA A 102 -14.23 2.74 2.47
CA ALA A 102 -14.67 2.00 3.66
C ALA A 102 -13.53 1.15 4.26
N PHE A 103 -12.76 0.47 3.41
CA PHE A 103 -11.57 -0.28 3.83
C PHE A 103 -10.54 0.63 4.52
N CYS A 104 -10.24 1.79 3.93
CA CYS A 104 -9.33 2.77 4.51
C CYS A 104 -9.83 3.37 5.83
N ILE A 105 -11.14 3.60 5.92
CA ILE A 105 -11.79 4.07 7.16
C ILE A 105 -11.67 3.02 8.26
N GLU A 106 -11.84 1.73 7.95
CA GLU A 106 -11.67 0.66 8.93
C GLU A 106 -10.22 0.55 9.40
N TRP A 107 -9.24 0.64 8.49
CA TRP A 107 -7.82 0.72 8.86
C TRP A 107 -7.57 1.87 9.83
N ARG A 108 -8.07 3.07 9.52
CA ARG A 108 -7.92 4.24 10.38
C ARG A 108 -8.56 4.03 11.76
N LYS A 109 -9.72 3.37 11.84
CA LYS A 109 -10.35 3.00 13.12
C LYS A 109 -9.49 2.01 13.92
N ARG A 110 -8.87 1.02 13.28
CA ARG A 110 -7.91 0.10 13.93
C ARG A 110 -6.70 0.87 14.46
N LEU A 111 -6.16 1.79 13.66
CA LEU A 111 -5.05 2.66 14.05
C LEU A 111 -5.38 3.54 15.26
N SER A 112 -6.53 4.21 15.27
CA SER A 112 -6.97 5.03 16.42
C SER A 112 -7.13 4.19 17.68
N ARG A 113 -7.71 2.97 17.58
CA ARG A 113 -7.82 2.04 18.70
C ARG A 113 -6.45 1.58 19.20
N HIS A 114 -5.50 1.33 18.31
CA HIS A 114 -4.12 0.99 18.68
C HIS A 114 -3.48 2.11 19.49
N ARG A 115 -3.49 3.33 18.94
CA ARG A 115 -2.90 4.52 19.59
C ARG A 115 -3.56 4.85 20.92
N ALA A 116 -4.88 4.69 21.03
CA ALA A 116 -5.58 4.87 22.30
C ALA A 116 -5.11 3.85 23.35
N LYS A 117 -4.95 2.57 22.98
CA LYS A 117 -4.41 1.54 23.88
C LYS A 117 -2.97 1.83 24.30
N GLU A 118 -2.14 2.31 23.39
CA GLU A 118 -0.77 2.72 23.71
C GLU A 118 -0.71 3.94 24.63
N SER A 119 -1.60 4.92 24.45
CA SER A 119 -1.66 6.09 25.33
C SER A 119 -2.06 5.76 26.77
N LEU A 120 -2.82 4.68 26.97
CA LEU A 120 -3.20 4.16 28.28
C LEU A 120 -2.08 3.32 28.93
N ASN A 121 -0.97 3.06 28.22
CA ASN A 121 0.13 2.30 28.79
C ASN A 121 0.93 3.17 29.77
N SER A 122 0.97 2.75 31.04
CA SER A 122 1.74 3.40 32.10
C SER A 122 3.15 2.83 32.26
N ASP A 123 3.46 1.71 31.60
CA ASP A 123 4.78 1.06 31.66
C ASP A 123 5.84 1.97 31.04
N ARG A 124 6.97 2.16 31.75
CA ARG A 124 8.08 3.01 31.31
C ARG A 124 9.37 2.18 31.23
N ASP A 125 10.23 2.53 30.29
CA ASP A 125 11.58 1.97 30.18
C ASP A 125 12.55 2.61 31.17
N GLU A 126 13.80 2.17 31.13
CA GLU A 126 14.90 2.68 31.98
C GLU A 126 15.16 4.17 31.79
N LEU A 127 14.76 4.74 30.65
CA LEU A 127 14.86 6.16 30.33
C LEU A 127 13.60 6.94 30.72
N GLY A 128 12.62 6.29 31.35
CA GLY A 128 11.35 6.90 31.75
C GLY A 128 10.40 7.16 30.58
N LEU A 129 10.68 6.64 29.38
CA LEU A 129 9.81 6.75 28.21
C LEU A 129 8.73 5.66 28.28
N ARG A 130 7.51 5.96 27.81
CA ARG A 130 6.45 4.95 27.79
C ARG A 130 6.86 3.80 26.88
N LYS A 131 6.80 2.56 27.37
CA LYS A 131 7.05 1.39 26.54
C LYS A 131 5.94 1.29 25.50
N THR A 132 6.28 1.31 24.22
CA THR A 132 5.39 0.82 23.17
C THR A 132 5.37 -0.71 23.28
N ARG A 133 4.19 -1.33 23.41
CA ARG A 133 4.12 -2.80 23.49
C ARG A 133 4.64 -3.39 22.18
N ALA A 134 5.21 -4.60 22.23
CA ALA A 134 5.75 -5.31 21.06
C ALA A 134 4.72 -5.69 19.95
N ARG A 135 3.49 -5.18 19.99
CA ARG A 135 2.51 -5.43 18.93
C ARG A 135 2.76 -4.42 17.80
N PRO A 136 2.88 -4.88 16.54
CA PRO A 136 3.15 -3.99 15.43
C PRO A 136 1.96 -3.02 15.21
N GLU A 137 2.27 -1.77 14.85
CA GLU A 137 1.27 -0.78 14.45
C GLU A 137 0.45 -1.33 13.27
N PRO A 138 -0.88 -1.14 13.25
CA PRO A 138 -1.70 -1.64 12.16
C PRO A 138 -1.33 -0.92 10.85
N THR A 139 -0.89 -1.69 9.86
CA THR A 139 -0.59 -1.22 8.49
C THR A 139 -1.65 -1.74 7.51
N LEU A 140 -1.84 -1.03 6.40
CA LEU A 140 -2.63 -1.53 5.27
C LEU A 140 -2.02 -2.82 4.71
N ILE A 141 -0.69 -2.95 4.71
CA ILE A 141 0.00 -4.18 4.32
C ILE A 141 -0.45 -5.37 5.17
N ALA A 142 -0.50 -5.22 6.50
CA ALA A 142 -0.95 -6.28 7.39
C ALA A 142 -2.43 -6.64 7.17
N MET A 143 -3.28 -5.63 6.92
CA MET A 143 -4.71 -5.87 6.64
C MET A 143 -4.97 -6.59 5.32
N VAL A 144 -4.11 -6.40 4.32
CA VAL A 144 -4.19 -7.12 3.04
C VAL A 144 -3.79 -8.59 3.20
N GLN A 145 -2.86 -8.91 4.10
CA GLN A 145 -2.41 -10.29 4.36
C GLN A 145 -3.37 -11.12 5.24
N GLU A 146 -4.26 -10.46 5.98
CA GLU A 146 -5.29 -11.10 6.81
C GLU A 146 -6.51 -11.62 6.00
N ARG A 147 -6.56 -11.37 4.69
CA ARG A 147 -7.64 -11.79 3.78
C ARG A 147 -7.15 -12.81 2.76
#